data_AF-A0A2G5F5X6-F1
#
_entry.id   AF-A0A2G5F5X6-F1
#
_cell.length_a   1.000
_cell.length_b   1.000
_cell.length_c   1.000
_cell.angle_alpha   90.00
_cell.angle_beta   90.00
_cell.angle_gamma   90.00
#
_symmetry.space_group_name_H-M   'P 1'
#
loop_
_entity.id
_entity.type
_entity.pdbx_description
1 polymer ?
#
loop_
_entity_poly.entity_id
_entity_poly.type
_entity_poly.pdbx_seq_one_letter_code
_entity_poly.pdbx_strand_id
1 'polypeptide(L)'
;MKVHFIDFSYGKQKTLQNTSIVVLAGVVLTFLTIVFLYYPLLLDYPFSLISSSSQSSSSILPPPSSPSNVREESRRVDVKKNCNIFAGEWIPNPEAPYYTNDTCEWAIYDHQNCMKYGRPDSDFMKWRWKPNDCELPIFDPSKFLDLVKGKSLAFVGDSVARNQMQSLLCLLSKVEYPVDVSKSPDEQSRTWQYTNHNFTVANFWSPYLVKVSEADPMFPSLFSLYLDEFDDSWTSKIHEFDHVIISAGHWFFRPAKYFEDNQLVGCHYCTDKNVTELGMYYSYGKAFRTAFRAINSLKNSKGITFLRTFAPSHFENGEWNKGGDCVRRKPFKSNETRLSGTDLELYMAQVREFKVAESEGLKRGLKFRLLDTTNIMLLRPDGHPSQYGHLPEANTTTWHRDCVHWCLPGPIDTWNDFLLEMLNIEL
;
A
#
# COMPACT_ATOMS: atom_id res chain seq x y z
N MET A 1 24.85 -12.09 16.98
CA MET A 1 25.87 -12.64 16.05
C MET A 1 26.53 -11.46 15.35
N LYS A 2 27.87 -11.29 15.39
CA LYS A 2 28.53 -10.14 14.74
C LYS A 2 28.70 -10.43 13.25
N VAL A 3 28.13 -9.60 12.39
CA VAL A 3 28.31 -9.69 10.93
C VAL A 3 29.26 -8.59 10.49
N HIS A 4 30.44 -8.96 10.02
CA HIS A 4 31.34 -8.06 9.31
C HIS A 4 31.00 -8.12 7.82
N PHE A 5 30.71 -6.97 7.21
CA PHE A 5 30.74 -6.82 5.76
C PHE A 5 32.01 -6.07 5.35
N ILE A 6 32.63 -6.55 4.27
CA ILE A 6 33.87 -6.02 3.71
C ILE A 6 33.52 -4.95 2.68
N ASP A 7 34.18 -3.80 2.81
CA ASP A 7 33.97 -2.63 1.95
C ASP A 7 34.71 -2.79 0.60
N PHE A 8 34.03 -2.55 -0.52
CA PHE A 8 34.60 -2.65 -1.86
C PHE A 8 34.84 -1.27 -2.47
N SER A 9 36.11 -0.84 -2.42
CA SER A 9 36.56 0.42 -3.04
C SER A 9 36.47 0.37 -4.57
N TYR A 10 35.58 1.19 -5.15
CA TYR A 10 35.42 1.30 -6.60
C TYR A 10 36.40 2.35 -7.18
N GLY A 11 37.10 1.97 -8.25
CA GLY A 11 38.21 2.76 -8.80
C GLY A 11 37.82 4.10 -9.42
N LYS A 12 38.70 5.11 -9.27
CA LYS A 12 38.57 6.45 -9.86
C LYS A 12 38.42 6.43 -11.38
N GLN A 13 37.29 6.89 -11.91
CA GLN A 13 37.18 7.31 -13.31
C GLN A 13 37.81 8.70 -13.51
N LYS A 14 38.65 8.84 -14.55
CA LYS A 14 39.34 10.09 -14.89
C LYS A 14 38.47 10.96 -15.81
N THR A 15 38.17 12.17 -15.33
CA THR A 15 38.03 13.43 -16.09
C THR A 15 37.65 13.34 -17.58
N LEU A 16 36.34 13.45 -17.87
CA LEU A 16 35.80 13.74 -19.21
C LEU A 16 34.63 14.76 -19.15
N GLN A 17 34.61 15.59 -18.10
CA GLN A 17 33.42 16.33 -17.66
C GLN A 17 33.42 17.83 -18.01
N ASN A 18 34.59 18.42 -18.29
CA ASN A 18 34.72 19.88 -18.43
C ASN A 18 34.24 20.44 -19.79
N THR A 19 34.32 19.67 -20.88
CA THR A 19 33.91 20.14 -22.22
C THR A 19 32.39 20.29 -22.35
N SER A 20 31.61 19.34 -21.80
CA SER A 20 30.14 19.36 -21.92
C SER A 20 29.49 20.52 -21.17
N ILE A 21 30.05 20.94 -20.02
CA ILE A 21 29.53 22.05 -19.20
C ILE A 21 29.67 23.39 -19.93
N VAL A 22 30.80 23.61 -20.63
CA VAL A 22 31.04 24.85 -21.39
C VAL A 22 30.09 24.97 -22.58
N VAL A 23 29.82 23.86 -23.29
CA VAL A 23 28.85 23.84 -24.40
C VAL A 23 27.44 24.12 -23.89
N LEU A 24 27.03 23.49 -22.78
CA LEU A 24 25.70 23.69 -22.20
C LEU A 24 25.48 25.15 -21.75
N ALA A 25 26.48 25.75 -21.09
CA ALA A 25 26.43 27.15 -20.67
C ALA A 25 26.31 28.11 -21.88
N GLY A 26 27.01 27.84 -22.98
CA GLY A 26 26.91 28.62 -24.21
C GLY A 26 25.51 28.59 -24.83
N VAL A 27 24.86 27.42 -24.87
CA VAL A 27 23.51 27.24 -25.42
C VAL A 27 22.44 27.92 -24.55
N VAL A 28 22.58 27.86 -23.22
CA VAL A 28 21.66 28.58 -22.32
C VAL A 28 21.77 30.09 -22.49
N LEU A 29 22.99 30.62 -22.64
CA LEU A 29 23.21 32.06 -22.79
C LEU A 29 22.63 32.60 -24.11
N THR A 30 22.76 31.87 -25.21
CA THR A 30 22.17 32.27 -26.50
C THR A 30 20.65 32.14 -26.52
N PHE A 31 20.08 31.15 -25.84
CA PHE A 31 18.62 31.05 -25.71
C PHE A 31 18.04 32.24 -24.91
N LEU A 32 18.68 32.62 -23.80
CA LEU A 32 18.24 33.75 -22.98
C LEU A 32 18.31 35.09 -23.72
N THR A 33 19.36 35.34 -24.52
CA THR A 33 19.44 36.59 -25.31
C THR A 33 18.39 36.63 -26.42
N ILE A 34 18.10 35.51 -27.08
CA ILE A 34 17.00 35.43 -28.07
C ILE A 34 15.66 35.75 -27.40
N VAL A 35 15.34 35.11 -26.27
CA VAL A 35 14.08 35.39 -25.54
C VAL A 35 13.98 36.87 -25.16
N PHE A 36 15.06 37.48 -24.65
CA PHE A 36 15.06 38.88 -24.24
C PHE A 36 14.90 39.86 -25.42
N LEU A 37 15.42 39.53 -26.60
CA LEU A 37 15.30 40.34 -27.83
C LEU A 37 13.90 40.26 -28.47
N TYR A 38 13.21 39.12 -28.36
CA TYR A 38 11.86 38.92 -28.91
C TYR A 38 10.73 39.21 -27.92
N TYR A 39 11.02 39.33 -26.61
CA TYR A 39 10.01 39.67 -25.59
C TYR A 39 9.22 40.97 -25.87
N PRO A 40 9.82 42.08 -26.34
CA PRO A 40 9.06 43.29 -26.67
C PRO A 40 8.07 43.11 -27.83
N LEU A 41 8.37 42.21 -28.77
CA LEU A 41 7.50 41.91 -29.93
C LEU A 41 6.29 41.02 -29.58
N LEU A 42 6.27 40.41 -28.39
CA LEU A 42 5.19 39.56 -27.91
C LEU A 42 4.15 40.29 -27.06
N LEU A 43 4.41 41.55 -26.65
CA LEU A 43 3.52 42.34 -25.79
C LEU A 43 2.58 43.29 -26.55
N ASP A 44 2.83 43.58 -27.83
CA ASP A 44 2.02 44.49 -28.66
C ASP A 44 0.84 43.80 -29.38
N TYR A 45 0.21 42.79 -28.75
CA TYR A 45 -1.06 42.23 -29.23
C TYR A 45 -2.26 42.84 -28.47
N PRO A 46 -3.12 43.66 -29.12
CA PRO A 46 -4.24 44.32 -28.45
C PRO A 46 -5.40 43.35 -28.21
N PHE A 47 -5.56 42.90 -26.96
CA PHE A 47 -6.69 42.06 -26.55
C PHE A 47 -7.95 42.92 -26.31
N SER A 48 -8.72 43.12 -27.37
CA SER A 48 -9.97 43.90 -27.31
C SER A 48 -11.17 43.06 -26.82
N LEU A 49 -11.78 43.53 -25.73
CA LEU A 49 -13.23 43.44 -25.44
C LEU A 49 -13.92 42.06 -25.46
N ILE A 50 -14.22 41.53 -24.26
CA ILE A 50 -15.56 41.01 -23.96
C ILE A 50 -16.06 41.66 -22.66
N SER A 51 -17.00 42.59 -22.80
CA SER A 51 -17.86 43.04 -21.71
C SER A 51 -19.16 42.26 -21.79
N SER A 52 -19.59 41.64 -20.69
CA SER A 52 -20.97 41.17 -20.53
C SER A 52 -21.48 41.53 -19.15
N SER A 53 -22.71 42.05 -19.13
CA SER A 53 -23.33 42.73 -17.99
C SER A 53 -23.77 41.77 -16.89
N SER A 54 -23.44 42.08 -15.65
CA SER A 54 -24.12 41.52 -14.48
C SER A 54 -25.52 42.13 -14.35
N GLN A 55 -26.56 41.33 -14.58
CA GLN A 55 -27.92 41.65 -14.13
C GLN A 55 -28.18 40.97 -12.78
N SER A 56 -28.42 41.79 -11.76
CA SER A 56 -29.00 41.33 -10.50
C SER A 56 -30.48 41.02 -10.71
N SER A 57 -30.94 39.89 -10.16
CA SER A 57 -32.36 39.61 -9.99
C SER A 57 -32.67 39.16 -8.57
N SER A 58 -33.83 39.60 -8.10
CA SER A 58 -34.19 39.74 -6.69
C SER A 58 -34.45 38.42 -5.98
N SER A 59 -34.17 38.39 -4.67
CA SER A 59 -34.69 37.39 -3.76
C SER A 59 -36.22 37.47 -3.62
N ILE A 60 -36.88 36.31 -3.59
CA ILE A 60 -38.29 36.16 -3.23
C ILE A 60 -38.37 35.32 -1.95
N LEU A 61 -38.98 35.88 -0.90
CA LEU A 61 -39.31 35.18 0.34
C LEU A 61 -40.63 34.41 0.18
N PRO A 62 -40.73 33.16 0.66
CA PRO A 62 -42.01 32.52 0.90
C PRO A 62 -42.61 32.94 2.27
N PRO A 63 -43.94 32.95 2.43
CA PRO A 63 -44.61 33.31 3.69
C PRO A 63 -44.56 32.18 4.73
N PRO A 64 -44.79 32.48 6.03
CA PRO A 64 -44.77 31.47 7.09
C PRO A 64 -46.12 30.72 7.21
N SER A 65 -46.06 29.43 7.51
CA SER A 65 -47.22 28.65 7.98
C SER A 65 -46.82 27.72 9.14
N SER A 66 -47.73 27.63 10.11
CA SER A 66 -47.55 27.06 11.45
C SER A 66 -47.58 25.51 11.47
N PRO A 67 -47.26 24.85 12.60
CA PRO A 67 -46.82 23.45 12.59
C PRO A 67 -47.96 22.42 12.68
N SER A 68 -47.72 21.23 12.12
CA SER A 68 -48.50 20.03 12.36
C SER A 68 -47.59 18.81 12.57
N ASN A 69 -47.87 18.04 13.62
CA ASN A 69 -47.09 16.86 14.04
C ASN A 69 -47.42 15.60 13.22
N VAL A 70 -46.58 14.58 13.40
CA VAL A 70 -46.78 13.15 13.02
C VAL A 70 -46.65 12.91 11.50
N ARG A 71 -45.59 12.24 11.03
CA ARG A 71 -45.35 10.81 11.27
C ARG A 71 -43.88 10.41 11.07
N GLU A 72 -43.45 9.39 11.80
CA GLU A 72 -42.15 8.75 11.67
C GLU A 72 -42.11 7.90 10.39
N GLU A 73 -41.71 8.51 9.28
CA GLU A 73 -41.62 7.82 8.00
C GLU A 73 -40.22 7.23 7.80
N SER A 74 -40.19 5.89 7.78
CA SER A 74 -39.00 5.08 7.50
C SER A 74 -38.29 5.60 6.25
N ARG A 75 -37.11 6.23 6.44
CA ARG A 75 -36.15 6.44 5.36
C ARG A 75 -35.62 5.08 4.93
N ARG A 76 -36.36 4.42 4.02
CA ARG A 76 -35.78 3.44 3.11
C ARG A 76 -34.60 4.16 2.45
N VAL A 77 -33.39 3.70 2.77
CA VAL A 77 -32.16 4.28 2.25
C VAL A 77 -32.28 4.25 0.73
N ASP A 78 -32.17 5.43 0.14
CA ASP A 78 -32.26 5.65 -1.29
C ASP A 78 -31.27 4.73 -2.03
N VAL A 79 -31.61 4.35 -3.26
CA VAL A 79 -30.85 3.36 -4.05
C VAL A 79 -29.40 3.83 -4.14
N LYS A 80 -28.51 3.22 -3.34
CA LYS A 80 -27.10 3.63 -3.21
C LYS A 80 -26.51 3.61 -4.62
N LYS A 81 -26.31 4.79 -5.22
CA LYS A 81 -25.39 4.95 -6.36
C LYS A 81 -24.10 4.24 -5.95
N ASN A 82 -23.53 3.47 -6.87
CA ASN A 82 -22.40 2.60 -6.58
C ASN A 82 -21.21 3.46 -6.08
N CYS A 83 -21.07 3.61 -4.76
CA CYS A 83 -20.11 4.54 -4.18
C CYS A 83 -18.72 3.92 -4.30
N ASN A 84 -17.82 4.59 -5.00
CA ASN A 84 -16.42 4.21 -4.97
C ASN A 84 -15.79 4.71 -3.67
N ILE A 85 -15.79 3.84 -2.63
CA ILE A 85 -15.17 4.15 -1.34
C ILE A 85 -13.68 4.49 -1.46
N PHE A 86 -13.01 4.10 -2.55
CA PHE A 86 -11.60 4.37 -2.81
C PHE A 86 -11.30 5.72 -3.49
N ALA A 87 -12.33 6.51 -3.83
CA ALA A 87 -12.19 7.85 -4.42
C ALA A 87 -12.71 8.93 -3.47
N GLY A 88 -11.84 9.87 -3.07
CA GLY A 88 -12.08 10.75 -1.93
C GLY A 88 -10.87 11.62 -1.59
N GLU A 89 -10.86 12.14 -0.37
CA GLU A 89 -9.78 12.95 0.20
C GLU A 89 -9.49 12.54 1.65
N TRP A 90 -8.26 12.80 2.11
CA TRP A 90 -7.92 12.72 3.53
C TRP A 90 -8.40 13.98 4.26
N ILE A 91 -9.19 13.79 5.31
CA ILE A 91 -9.68 14.89 6.16
C ILE A 91 -9.20 14.71 7.61
N PRO A 92 -9.01 15.81 8.36
CA PRO A 92 -8.63 15.73 9.77
C PRO A 92 -9.65 14.94 10.59
N ASN A 93 -9.16 14.13 11.50
CA ASN A 93 -9.95 13.36 12.46
C ASN A 93 -9.37 13.50 13.88
N PRO A 94 -9.90 14.43 14.71
CA PRO A 94 -9.42 14.64 16.07
C PRO A 94 -9.68 13.48 17.04
N GLU A 95 -10.54 12.51 16.68
CA GLU A 95 -10.91 11.37 17.53
C GLU A 95 -9.92 10.19 17.44
N ALA A 96 -9.00 10.23 16.47
CA ALA A 96 -7.95 9.23 16.27
C ALA A 96 -6.65 9.58 17.05
N PRO A 97 -5.81 8.60 17.41
CA PRO A 97 -5.91 7.18 17.10
C PRO A 97 -6.84 6.40 18.03
N TYR A 98 -7.34 5.24 17.58
CA TYR A 98 -8.30 4.44 18.33
C TYR A 98 -7.65 3.49 19.36
N TYR A 99 -6.34 3.27 19.23
CA TYR A 99 -5.48 2.55 20.17
C TYR A 99 -4.15 3.32 20.30
N THR A 100 -3.30 2.95 21.26
CA THR A 100 -1.93 3.49 21.39
C THR A 100 -0.89 2.39 21.28
N ASN A 101 0.37 2.81 21.09
CA ASN A 101 1.54 1.94 21.17
C ASN A 101 1.59 1.12 22.47
N ASP A 102 1.18 1.68 23.60
CA ASP A 102 1.19 0.99 24.90
C ASP A 102 0.06 -0.07 24.98
N THR A 103 -1.14 0.24 24.49
CA THR A 103 -2.27 -0.69 24.50
C THR A 103 -2.11 -1.88 23.55
N CYS A 104 -1.17 -1.81 22.60
CA CYS A 104 -0.94 -2.84 21.60
C CYS A 104 0.54 -3.19 21.38
N GLU A 105 1.40 -2.99 22.40
CA GLU A 105 2.84 -3.29 22.27
C GLU A 105 3.10 -4.76 21.89
N TRP A 106 2.22 -5.67 22.31
CA TRP A 106 2.30 -7.11 22.03
C TRP A 106 2.16 -7.50 20.54
N ALA A 107 1.55 -6.65 19.70
CA ALA A 107 1.36 -6.93 18.27
C ALA A 107 2.21 -6.03 17.35
N ILE A 108 2.49 -4.79 17.77
CA ILE A 108 3.25 -3.83 16.97
C ILE A 108 4.73 -4.18 17.02
N TYR A 109 5.35 -4.42 15.86
CA TYR A 109 6.79 -4.63 15.80
C TYR A 109 7.52 -3.31 16.03
N ASP A 110 8.64 -3.35 16.76
CA ASP A 110 9.41 -2.17 17.18
C ASP A 110 9.65 -1.15 16.05
N HIS A 111 10.03 -1.59 14.85
CA HIS A 111 10.28 -0.69 13.71
C HIS A 111 9.04 0.03 13.14
N GLN A 112 7.85 -0.38 13.53
CA GLN A 112 6.57 0.27 13.23
C GLN A 112 6.05 1.10 14.42
N ASN A 113 6.65 0.96 15.61
CA ASN A 113 6.26 1.67 16.83
C ASN A 113 6.94 3.05 16.90
N CYS A 114 6.50 3.95 16.03
CA CYS A 114 7.14 5.26 15.84
C CYS A 114 7.20 6.12 17.12
N MET A 115 6.23 5.96 18.03
CA MET A 115 6.21 6.70 19.29
C MET A 115 7.23 6.16 20.31
N LYS A 116 7.47 4.84 20.35
CA LYS A 116 8.47 4.20 21.24
C LYS A 116 9.89 4.74 21.03
N TYR A 117 10.21 5.15 19.80
CA TYR A 117 11.51 5.74 19.45
C TYR A 117 11.49 7.27 19.31
N GLY A 118 10.52 7.94 19.93
CA GLY A 118 10.56 9.39 20.11
C GLY A 118 10.20 10.20 18.87
N ARG A 119 9.33 9.69 17.99
CA ARG A 119 8.74 10.53 16.93
C ARG A 119 8.03 11.74 17.55
N PRO A 120 8.40 12.99 17.19
CA PRO A 120 7.91 14.18 17.89
C PRO A 120 6.54 14.66 17.38
N ASP A 121 6.17 14.33 16.15
CA ASP A 121 4.88 14.68 15.54
C ASP A 121 3.88 13.52 15.65
N SER A 122 2.63 13.84 16.02
CA SER A 122 1.54 12.86 16.19
C SER A 122 0.37 13.07 15.22
N ASP A 123 0.37 14.16 14.45
CA ASP A 123 -0.77 14.53 13.60
C ASP A 123 -0.98 13.58 12.41
N PHE A 124 0.01 12.77 12.04
CA PHE A 124 -0.14 11.71 11.03
C PHE A 124 -1.19 10.65 11.44
N MET A 125 -1.47 10.50 12.74
CA MET A 125 -2.52 9.61 13.24
C MET A 125 -3.92 10.22 13.16
N LYS A 126 -4.04 11.54 12.99
CA LYS A 126 -5.30 12.31 13.13
C LYS A 126 -5.96 12.60 11.78
N TRP A 127 -6.03 11.59 10.93
CA TRP A 127 -6.64 11.68 9.60
C TRP A 127 -7.57 10.50 9.36
N ARG A 128 -8.69 10.74 8.68
CA ARG A 128 -9.55 9.69 8.14
C ARG A 128 -9.81 9.92 6.66
N TRP A 129 -10.06 8.85 5.92
CA TRP A 129 -10.49 8.95 4.54
C TRP A 129 -11.97 9.32 4.46
N LYS A 130 -12.31 10.25 3.56
CA LYS A 130 -13.68 10.57 3.20
C LYS A 130 -13.90 10.33 1.70
N PRO A 131 -14.71 9.35 1.29
CA PRO A 131 -15.13 9.19 -0.09
C PRO A 131 -15.91 10.40 -0.62
N ASN A 132 -15.89 10.61 -1.93
CA ASN A 132 -16.58 11.74 -2.57
C ASN A 132 -18.11 11.65 -2.48
N ASP A 133 -18.66 10.45 -2.75
CA ASP A 133 -20.09 10.23 -2.96
C ASP A 133 -20.81 9.57 -1.78
N CYS A 134 -20.09 9.19 -0.72
CA CYS A 134 -20.66 8.59 0.48
C CYS A 134 -19.73 8.75 1.70
N GLU A 135 -20.24 8.39 2.88
CA GLU A 135 -19.41 8.28 4.08
C GLU A 135 -18.83 6.87 4.22
N LEU A 136 -17.54 6.80 4.56
CA LEU A 136 -16.91 5.59 5.07
C LEU A 136 -17.02 5.62 6.61
N PRO A 137 -17.67 4.63 7.25
CA PRO A 137 -17.67 4.50 8.70
C PRO A 137 -16.26 4.29 9.25
N ILE A 138 -16.00 4.81 10.45
CA ILE A 138 -14.82 4.46 11.22
C ILE A 138 -14.92 2.98 11.64
N PHE A 139 -13.79 2.27 11.68
CA PHE A 139 -13.72 0.89 12.12
C PHE A 139 -14.35 0.65 13.50
N ASP A 140 -15.44 -0.13 13.51
CA ASP A 140 -16.07 -0.66 14.71
C ASP A 140 -15.57 -2.09 14.95
N PRO A 141 -14.76 -2.35 15.99
CA PRO A 141 -14.21 -3.67 16.26
C PRO A 141 -15.28 -4.69 16.69
N SER A 142 -16.38 -4.25 17.31
CA SER A 142 -17.48 -5.14 17.71
C SER A 142 -18.23 -5.61 16.46
N LYS A 143 -18.58 -4.65 15.59
CA LYS A 143 -19.23 -4.93 14.30
C LYS A 143 -18.36 -5.83 13.41
N PHE A 144 -17.05 -5.59 13.38
CA PHE A 144 -16.14 -6.46 12.63
C PHE A 144 -16.20 -7.90 13.17
N LEU A 145 -16.00 -8.09 14.48
CA LEU A 145 -16.01 -9.41 15.12
C LEU A 145 -17.34 -10.16 14.97
N ASP A 146 -18.48 -9.45 14.99
CA ASP A 146 -19.79 -10.03 14.70
C ASP A 146 -19.91 -10.49 13.24
N LEU A 147 -19.44 -9.70 12.27
CA LEU A 147 -19.46 -10.05 10.85
C LEU A 147 -18.57 -11.27 10.53
N VAL A 148 -17.43 -11.43 11.22
CA VAL A 148 -16.48 -12.53 11.02
C VAL A 148 -16.64 -13.67 12.04
N LYS A 149 -17.71 -13.65 12.85
CA LYS A 149 -17.97 -14.66 13.87
C LYS A 149 -18.06 -16.07 13.28
N GLY A 150 -17.26 -16.99 13.81
CA GLY A 150 -17.18 -18.37 13.32
C GLY A 150 -16.45 -18.55 11.98
N LYS A 151 -15.71 -17.53 11.51
CA LYS A 151 -15.02 -17.52 10.21
C LYS A 151 -13.50 -17.42 10.36
N SER A 152 -12.79 -17.46 9.24
CA SER A 152 -11.34 -17.30 9.18
C SER A 152 -10.87 -16.28 8.14
N LEU A 153 -9.76 -15.58 8.43
CA LEU A 153 -9.14 -14.55 7.58
C LEU A 153 -7.62 -14.78 7.49
N ALA A 154 -7.10 -14.91 6.27
CA ALA A 154 -5.67 -15.02 5.99
C ALA A 154 -5.11 -13.75 5.33
N PHE A 155 -3.97 -13.27 5.83
CA PHE A 155 -3.13 -12.28 5.16
C PHE A 155 -1.94 -13.01 4.50
N VAL A 156 -1.86 -12.97 3.17
CA VAL A 156 -0.78 -13.61 2.40
C VAL A 156 0.07 -12.54 1.75
N GLY A 157 1.37 -12.53 2.03
CA GLY A 157 2.24 -11.55 1.40
C GLY A 157 3.56 -11.22 2.09
N ASP A 158 4.01 -9.98 1.83
CA ASP A 158 5.22 -9.38 2.40
C ASP A 158 4.98 -8.74 3.78
N SER A 159 5.98 -8.03 4.29
CA SER A 159 5.94 -7.37 5.60
C SER A 159 4.89 -6.26 5.70
N VAL A 160 4.43 -5.70 4.57
CA VAL A 160 3.35 -4.71 4.55
C VAL A 160 1.97 -5.40 4.65
N ALA A 161 1.83 -6.64 4.18
CA ALA A 161 0.65 -7.45 4.46
C ALA A 161 0.52 -7.77 5.96
N ARG A 162 1.63 -8.12 6.62
CA ARG A 162 1.68 -8.30 8.07
C ARG A 162 1.40 -7.00 8.83
N ASN A 163 1.90 -5.86 8.37
CA ASN A 163 1.65 -4.53 8.95
C ASN A 163 0.14 -4.19 8.98
N GLN A 164 -0.63 -4.57 7.95
CA GLN A 164 -2.09 -4.42 7.93
C GLN A 164 -2.77 -5.28 9.00
N MET A 165 -2.36 -6.55 9.10
CA MET A 165 -2.88 -7.47 10.11
C MET A 165 -2.56 -6.98 11.52
N GLN A 166 -1.35 -6.48 11.77
CA GLN A 166 -0.95 -5.92 13.07
C GLN A 166 -1.87 -4.76 13.49
N SER A 167 -2.21 -3.85 12.55
CA SER A 167 -3.25 -2.84 12.76
C SER A 167 -4.61 -3.46 13.12
N LEU A 168 -5.06 -4.48 12.38
CA LEU A 168 -6.34 -5.15 12.66
C LEU A 168 -6.35 -5.76 14.07
N LEU A 169 -5.28 -6.46 14.47
CA LEU A 169 -5.16 -7.05 15.81
C LEU A 169 -5.27 -5.98 16.91
N CYS A 170 -4.67 -4.80 16.70
CA CYS A 170 -4.74 -3.67 17.61
C CYS A 170 -6.12 -3.00 17.67
N LEU A 171 -6.80 -2.87 16.53
CA LEU A 171 -8.17 -2.31 16.51
C LEU A 171 -9.14 -3.25 17.27
N LEU A 172 -8.98 -4.56 17.09
CA LEU A 172 -9.82 -5.58 17.71
C LEU A 172 -9.55 -5.78 19.22
N SER A 173 -8.35 -5.45 19.72
CA SER A 173 -7.99 -5.59 21.15
C SER A 173 -8.84 -4.73 22.09
N LYS A 174 -9.57 -3.75 21.55
CA LYS A 174 -10.59 -2.96 22.27
C LYS A 174 -11.81 -3.77 22.72
N VAL A 175 -12.03 -4.93 22.11
CA VAL A 175 -13.17 -5.83 22.39
C VAL A 175 -12.68 -7.18 22.91
N GLU A 176 -11.68 -7.78 22.26
CA GLU A 176 -11.11 -9.07 22.65
C GLU A 176 -9.62 -9.13 22.29
N TYR A 177 -8.79 -9.62 23.20
CA TYR A 177 -7.41 -9.99 22.90
C TYR A 177 -7.37 -11.42 22.37
N PRO A 178 -6.73 -11.68 21.21
CA PRO A 178 -6.62 -13.01 20.67
C PRO A 178 -5.55 -13.84 21.39
N VAL A 179 -5.66 -15.16 21.26
CA VAL A 179 -4.64 -16.12 21.69
C VAL A 179 -3.78 -16.53 20.48
N ASP A 180 -2.45 -16.53 20.61
CA ASP A 180 -1.56 -17.14 19.61
C ASP A 180 -1.71 -18.67 19.66
N VAL A 181 -2.10 -19.25 18.52
CA VAL A 181 -2.33 -20.69 18.31
C VAL A 181 -1.39 -21.26 17.23
N SER A 182 -0.29 -20.56 16.95
CA SER A 182 0.72 -20.93 15.95
C SER A 182 1.33 -22.29 16.25
N LYS A 183 1.19 -23.23 15.30
CA LYS A 183 1.78 -24.58 15.38
C LYS A 183 3.26 -24.63 14.98
N SER A 184 3.75 -23.58 14.33
CA SER A 184 5.12 -23.47 13.80
C SER A 184 5.98 -22.59 14.72
N PRO A 185 7.29 -22.88 14.87
CA PRO A 185 8.24 -21.94 15.43
C PRO A 185 8.62 -20.81 14.46
N ASP A 186 8.16 -20.84 13.19
CA ASP A 186 8.33 -19.73 12.25
C ASP A 186 7.68 -18.45 12.79
N GLU A 187 8.49 -17.44 13.10
CA GLU A 187 8.00 -16.17 13.59
C GLU A 187 7.39 -15.29 12.49
N GLN A 188 7.67 -15.61 11.22
CA GLN A 188 7.20 -14.84 10.07
C GLN A 188 5.77 -15.19 9.69
N SER A 189 5.27 -16.39 10.01
CA SER A 189 3.90 -16.87 9.74
C SER A 189 3.21 -17.34 11.03
N ARG A 190 2.22 -16.58 11.50
CA ARG A 190 1.55 -16.78 12.80
C ARG A 190 0.04 -16.93 12.63
N THR A 191 -0.62 -17.53 13.63
CA THR A 191 -2.08 -17.71 13.68
C THR A 191 -2.61 -17.33 15.05
N TRP A 192 -3.67 -16.52 15.06
CA TRP A 192 -4.36 -16.01 16.24
C TRP A 192 -5.83 -16.41 16.25
N GLN A 193 -6.38 -16.68 17.42
CA GLN A 193 -7.79 -17.01 17.60
C GLN A 193 -8.46 -16.06 18.61
N TYR A 194 -9.55 -15.44 18.18
CA TYR A 194 -10.51 -14.73 19.01
C TYR A 194 -11.54 -15.74 19.50
N THR A 195 -11.34 -16.24 20.73
CA THR A 195 -12.06 -17.41 21.26
C THR A 195 -13.56 -17.15 21.43
N ASN A 196 -13.97 -15.97 21.91
CA ASN A 196 -15.38 -15.64 22.14
C ASN A 196 -16.17 -15.47 20.83
N HIS A 197 -15.49 -15.08 19.75
CA HIS A 197 -16.07 -14.94 18.41
C HIS A 197 -15.83 -16.17 17.52
N ASN A 198 -15.05 -17.15 17.98
CA ASN A 198 -14.54 -18.26 17.16
C ASN A 198 -14.00 -17.77 15.81
N PHE A 199 -13.24 -16.68 15.82
CA PHE A 199 -12.68 -16.05 14.63
C PHE A 199 -11.16 -16.27 14.58
N THR A 200 -10.66 -16.74 13.45
CA THR A 200 -9.23 -17.05 13.26
C THR A 200 -8.60 -16.08 12.28
N VAL A 201 -7.50 -15.44 12.69
CA VAL A 201 -6.65 -14.61 11.82
C VAL A 201 -5.30 -15.30 11.64
N ALA A 202 -4.81 -15.41 10.42
CA ALA A 202 -3.45 -15.88 10.16
C ALA A 202 -2.70 -14.92 9.23
N ASN A 203 -1.38 -14.88 9.36
CA ASN A 203 -0.53 -14.40 8.27
C ASN A 203 0.37 -15.52 7.74
N PHE A 204 0.53 -15.54 6.43
CA PHE A 204 1.47 -16.40 5.73
C PHE A 204 2.54 -15.53 5.09
N TRP A 205 3.79 -15.75 5.47
CA TRP A 205 4.92 -15.08 4.88
C TRP A 205 5.19 -15.65 3.48
N SER A 206 4.82 -14.88 2.45
CA SER A 206 5.11 -15.19 1.06
C SER A 206 5.39 -13.89 0.30
N PRO A 207 6.59 -13.29 0.48
CA PRO A 207 6.89 -11.95 -0.01
C PRO A 207 6.91 -11.84 -1.54
N TYR A 208 6.98 -12.97 -2.24
CA TYR A 208 6.89 -13.09 -3.70
C TYR A 208 5.64 -13.85 -4.18
N LEU A 209 4.76 -14.33 -3.27
CA LEU A 209 3.54 -15.11 -3.53
C LEU A 209 3.72 -16.49 -4.21
N VAL A 210 4.82 -16.70 -4.93
CA VAL A 210 5.21 -17.95 -5.60
C VAL A 210 6.36 -18.64 -4.88
N LYS A 211 6.64 -19.89 -5.25
CA LYS A 211 7.73 -20.68 -4.67
C LYS A 211 9.07 -19.97 -4.88
N VAL A 212 9.86 -19.94 -3.80
CA VAL A 212 11.18 -19.31 -3.75
C VAL A 212 12.16 -20.32 -3.16
N SER A 213 13.34 -20.49 -3.77
CA SER A 213 14.46 -21.13 -3.07
C SER A 213 15.20 -20.10 -2.22
N GLU A 214 15.86 -20.54 -1.16
CA GLU A 214 16.81 -19.70 -0.44
C GLU A 214 17.85 -19.08 -1.40
N ALA A 215 18.32 -17.90 -1.04
CA ALA A 215 19.30 -17.18 -1.84
C ALA A 215 20.61 -17.97 -1.94
N ASP A 216 21.32 -17.78 -3.05
CA ASP A 216 22.64 -18.39 -3.27
C ASP A 216 23.55 -18.10 -2.05
N PRO A 217 24.17 -19.10 -1.39
CA PRO A 217 25.04 -18.86 -0.24
C PRO A 217 26.21 -17.92 -0.53
N MET A 218 26.62 -17.80 -1.80
CA MET A 218 27.64 -16.87 -2.27
C MET A 218 27.08 -15.48 -2.63
N PHE A 219 25.78 -15.37 -2.87
CA PHE A 219 25.05 -14.11 -3.10
C PHE A 219 23.73 -14.07 -2.29
N PRO A 220 23.77 -13.83 -0.95
CA PRO A 220 22.60 -13.95 -0.07
C PRO A 220 21.43 -12.99 -0.34
N SER A 221 21.58 -12.08 -1.31
CA SER A 221 20.55 -11.16 -1.78
C SER A 221 19.87 -11.59 -3.08
N LEU A 222 20.33 -12.67 -3.73
CA LEU A 222 19.87 -13.15 -5.03
C LEU A 222 18.95 -14.36 -4.86
N PHE A 223 17.64 -14.11 -4.89
CA PHE A 223 16.60 -15.13 -4.75
C PHE A 223 16.31 -15.84 -6.07
N SER A 224 15.90 -17.12 -6.02
CA SER A 224 15.35 -17.83 -7.19
C SER A 224 13.83 -17.95 -7.06
N LEU A 225 13.10 -17.34 -7.99
CA LEU A 225 11.63 -17.32 -8.01
C LEU A 225 11.15 -18.27 -9.11
N TYR A 226 10.30 -19.23 -8.74
CA TYR A 226 9.68 -20.17 -9.67
C TYR A 226 8.30 -19.62 -10.03
N LEU A 227 8.22 -18.87 -11.13
CA LEU A 227 7.12 -17.95 -11.43
C LEU A 227 5.81 -18.64 -11.81
N ASP A 228 5.86 -19.93 -12.07
CA ASP A 228 4.76 -20.83 -12.44
C ASP A 228 4.43 -21.87 -11.35
N GLU A 229 5.24 -21.96 -10.28
CA GLU A 229 5.05 -22.88 -9.17
C GLU A 229 4.39 -22.21 -7.94
N PHE A 230 3.45 -22.92 -7.32
CA PHE A 230 2.75 -22.46 -6.12
C PHE A 230 3.68 -22.49 -4.89
N ASP A 231 3.56 -21.50 -4.02
CA ASP A 231 4.18 -21.55 -2.70
C ASP A 231 3.29 -22.35 -1.74
N ASP A 232 3.70 -23.59 -1.47
CA ASP A 232 3.00 -24.52 -0.58
C ASP A 232 2.86 -23.99 0.85
N SER A 233 3.65 -23.00 1.28
CA SER A 233 3.59 -22.44 2.65
C SER A 233 2.20 -21.89 3.01
N TRP A 234 1.51 -21.31 2.01
CA TRP A 234 0.19 -20.70 2.13
C TRP A 234 -0.85 -21.44 1.27
N THR A 235 -0.52 -21.81 0.02
CA THR A 235 -1.50 -22.42 -0.91
C THR A 235 -2.04 -23.76 -0.44
N SER A 236 -1.27 -24.54 0.33
CA SER A 236 -1.76 -25.78 0.93
C SER A 236 -2.86 -25.56 1.98
N LYS A 237 -2.95 -24.36 2.59
CA LYS A 237 -3.80 -24.06 3.76
C LYS A 237 -4.97 -23.11 3.47
N ILE A 238 -4.93 -22.31 2.40
CA ILE A 238 -6.00 -21.33 2.08
C ILE A 238 -7.41 -21.92 1.94
N HIS A 239 -7.53 -23.23 1.71
CA HIS A 239 -8.82 -23.91 1.69
C HIS A 239 -9.51 -23.95 3.07
N GLU A 240 -8.79 -23.66 4.16
CA GLU A 240 -9.28 -23.50 5.54
C GLU A 240 -9.78 -22.06 5.84
N PHE A 241 -9.68 -21.14 4.88
CA PHE A 241 -9.93 -19.70 5.08
C PHE A 241 -11.15 -19.17 4.32
N ASP A 242 -12.12 -18.58 5.04
CA ASP A 242 -13.29 -17.91 4.45
C ASP A 242 -12.92 -16.61 3.72
N HIS A 243 -11.86 -15.94 4.14
CA HIS A 243 -11.38 -14.71 3.53
C HIS A 243 -9.87 -14.75 3.37
N VAL A 244 -9.37 -14.27 2.23
CA VAL A 244 -7.94 -14.20 1.94
C VAL A 244 -7.61 -12.81 1.40
N ILE A 245 -6.70 -12.09 2.06
CA ILE A 245 -6.14 -10.83 1.56
C ILE A 245 -4.75 -11.14 1.01
N ILE A 246 -4.60 -11.05 -0.31
CA ILE A 246 -3.29 -11.16 -0.98
C ILE A 246 -2.72 -9.75 -1.19
N SER A 247 -1.45 -9.55 -0.84
CA SER A 247 -0.72 -8.34 -1.19
C SER A 247 0.80 -8.47 -1.08
N ALA A 248 1.52 -8.06 -2.11
CA ALA A 248 2.99 -8.06 -2.12
C ALA A 248 3.52 -7.00 -3.10
N GLY A 249 4.77 -6.56 -2.90
CA GLY A 249 5.53 -5.88 -3.95
C GLY A 249 6.93 -5.40 -3.58
N HIS A 250 7.19 -5.07 -2.32
CA HIS A 250 8.47 -4.43 -1.95
C HIS A 250 9.68 -5.34 -2.13
N TRP A 251 9.48 -6.65 -2.11
CA TRP A 251 10.54 -7.62 -2.34
C TRP A 251 10.93 -7.79 -3.81
N PHE A 252 10.06 -7.44 -4.77
CA PHE A 252 10.36 -7.58 -6.21
C PHE A 252 11.42 -6.61 -6.71
N PHE A 253 11.74 -5.56 -5.95
CA PHE A 253 12.85 -4.65 -6.18
C PHE A 253 14.24 -5.27 -5.86
N ARG A 254 14.27 -6.46 -5.24
CA ARG A 254 15.53 -7.16 -4.91
C ARG A 254 16.05 -7.93 -6.14
N PRO A 255 17.38 -8.12 -6.24
CA PRO A 255 17.96 -9.00 -7.26
C PRO A 255 17.36 -10.41 -7.21
N ALA A 256 17.01 -10.94 -8.37
CA ALA A 256 16.27 -12.19 -8.48
C ALA A 256 16.60 -12.94 -9.78
N LYS A 257 16.66 -14.27 -9.73
CA LYS A 257 16.63 -15.17 -10.90
C LYS A 257 15.22 -15.71 -11.09
N TYR A 258 14.80 -15.85 -12.33
CA TYR A 258 13.44 -16.24 -12.71
C TYR A 258 13.43 -17.59 -13.39
N PHE A 259 12.63 -18.50 -12.86
CA PHE A 259 12.46 -19.86 -13.36
C PHE A 259 11.02 -20.07 -13.82
N GLU A 260 10.84 -20.76 -14.94
CA GLU A 260 9.57 -21.31 -15.44
C GLU A 260 9.86 -22.70 -16.03
N ASP A 261 8.98 -23.68 -15.82
CA ASP A 261 9.22 -25.09 -16.17
C ASP A 261 10.57 -25.64 -15.65
N ASN A 262 11.01 -25.16 -14.48
CA ASN A 262 12.34 -25.38 -13.88
C ASN A 262 13.56 -24.92 -14.72
N GLN A 263 13.35 -24.05 -15.72
CA GLN A 263 14.42 -23.46 -16.54
C GLN A 263 14.61 -21.97 -16.23
N LEU A 264 15.87 -21.51 -16.20
CA LEU A 264 16.20 -20.10 -16.00
C LEU A 264 15.80 -19.28 -17.24
N VAL A 265 14.73 -18.48 -17.14
CA VAL A 265 14.22 -17.65 -18.24
C VAL A 265 14.79 -16.23 -18.23
N GLY A 266 15.29 -15.76 -17.10
CA GLY A 266 15.89 -14.43 -16.97
C GLY A 266 16.14 -14.02 -15.53
N CYS A 267 16.33 -12.73 -15.31
CA CYS A 267 16.60 -12.16 -13.98
C CYS A 267 16.12 -10.70 -13.84
N HIS A 268 16.28 -10.19 -12.63
CA HIS A 268 16.36 -8.76 -12.33
C HIS A 268 17.63 -8.47 -11.52
N TYR A 269 18.40 -7.47 -11.96
CA TYR A 269 19.68 -7.04 -11.37
C TYR A 269 20.67 -8.20 -11.11
N CYS A 270 20.70 -9.21 -11.98
CA CYS A 270 21.76 -10.20 -11.94
C CYS A 270 23.04 -9.67 -12.62
N THR A 271 24.20 -10.04 -12.08
CA THR A 271 25.52 -9.67 -12.62
C THR A 271 26.00 -10.60 -13.74
N ASP A 272 25.22 -11.65 -14.06
CA ASP A 272 25.54 -12.64 -15.08
C ASP A 272 25.17 -12.13 -16.47
N LYS A 273 26.18 -11.98 -17.33
CA LYS A 273 26.01 -11.47 -18.71
C LYS A 273 25.32 -12.46 -19.66
N ASN A 274 25.19 -13.72 -19.27
CA ASN A 274 24.55 -14.76 -20.08
C ASN A 274 23.05 -14.89 -19.79
N VAL A 275 22.51 -14.12 -18.85
CA VAL A 275 21.10 -14.18 -18.42
C VAL A 275 20.37 -12.91 -18.85
N THR A 276 19.17 -13.07 -19.39
CA THR A 276 18.36 -11.94 -19.85
C THR A 276 17.80 -11.15 -18.67
N GLU A 277 18.08 -9.85 -18.59
CA GLU A 277 17.39 -8.92 -17.69
C GLU A 277 15.95 -8.73 -18.18
N LEU A 278 15.00 -9.38 -17.51
CA LEU A 278 13.56 -9.24 -17.75
C LEU A 278 12.93 -8.15 -16.85
N GLY A 279 13.63 -7.80 -15.77
CA GLY A 279 13.20 -6.79 -14.81
C GLY A 279 12.06 -7.25 -13.89
N MET A 280 11.82 -6.48 -12.83
CA MET A 280 10.85 -6.86 -11.80
C MET A 280 9.38 -6.91 -12.27
N TYR A 281 8.98 -6.10 -13.27
CA TYR A 281 7.58 -6.11 -13.74
C TYR A 281 7.18 -7.45 -14.38
N TYR A 282 8.14 -8.18 -14.98
CA TYR A 282 7.90 -9.50 -15.55
C TYR A 282 7.52 -10.51 -14.46
N SER A 283 8.37 -10.63 -13.44
CA SER A 283 8.14 -11.55 -12.32
C SER A 283 6.95 -11.14 -11.47
N TYR A 284 6.73 -9.84 -11.27
CA TYR A 284 5.60 -9.31 -10.50
C TYR A 284 4.25 -9.72 -11.10
N GLY A 285 4.05 -9.51 -12.42
CA GLY A 285 2.83 -9.95 -13.10
C GLY A 285 2.67 -11.48 -13.07
N LYS A 286 3.74 -12.23 -13.37
CA LYS A 286 3.70 -13.70 -13.32
C LYS A 286 3.37 -14.24 -11.92
N ALA A 287 3.93 -13.65 -10.88
CA ALA A 287 3.70 -14.07 -9.51
C ALA A 287 2.25 -13.89 -9.07
N PHE A 288 1.64 -12.74 -9.36
CA PHE A 288 0.21 -12.53 -9.10
C PHE A 288 -0.67 -13.47 -9.92
N ARG A 289 -0.34 -13.72 -11.20
CA ARG A 289 -1.05 -14.70 -12.03
C ARG A 289 -1.04 -16.10 -11.39
N THR A 290 0.13 -16.56 -10.94
CA THR A 290 0.31 -17.89 -10.36
C THR A 290 -0.36 -18.00 -8.98
N ALA A 291 -0.24 -16.98 -8.13
CA ALA A 291 -0.96 -16.92 -6.86
C ALA A 291 -2.48 -16.96 -7.03
N PHE A 292 -3.04 -16.20 -7.99
CA PHE A 292 -4.46 -16.25 -8.29
C PHE A 292 -4.89 -17.57 -8.96
N ARG A 293 -4.03 -18.22 -9.75
CA ARG A 293 -4.26 -19.58 -10.27
C ARG A 293 -4.35 -20.64 -9.17
N ALA A 294 -3.73 -20.42 -8.01
CA ALA A 294 -3.81 -21.29 -6.84
C ALA A 294 -5.10 -21.11 -6.01
N ILE A 295 -5.71 -19.92 -6.07
CA ILE A 295 -7.05 -19.63 -5.48
C ILE A 295 -8.16 -20.08 -6.45
N ASN A 296 -7.96 -19.87 -7.74
CA ASN A 296 -8.51 -20.78 -8.74
C ASN A 296 -7.91 -22.19 -8.56
N SER A 297 -8.39 -23.19 -9.29
CA SER A 297 -8.20 -24.62 -8.96
C SER A 297 -8.80 -25.10 -7.63
N LEU A 298 -8.85 -24.29 -6.54
CA LEU A 298 -9.54 -24.65 -5.28
C LEU A 298 -10.95 -25.18 -5.56
N LYS A 299 -11.29 -26.32 -4.96
CA LYS A 299 -12.58 -27.00 -5.14
C LYS A 299 -13.49 -26.66 -3.96
N ASN A 300 -14.74 -26.30 -4.25
CA ASN A 300 -15.79 -26.02 -3.26
C ASN A 300 -15.50 -24.89 -2.25
N SER A 301 -14.47 -24.07 -2.45
CA SER A 301 -14.30 -22.84 -1.66
C SER A 301 -15.45 -21.87 -1.95
N LYS A 302 -15.94 -21.22 -0.90
CA LYS A 302 -16.97 -20.17 -0.96
C LYS A 302 -16.43 -18.81 -0.47
N GLY A 303 -15.13 -18.74 -0.21
CA GLY A 303 -14.50 -17.58 0.39
C GLY A 303 -14.38 -16.38 -0.53
N ILE A 304 -14.07 -15.23 0.06
CA ILE A 304 -13.82 -13.97 -0.65
C ILE A 304 -12.32 -13.71 -0.66
N THR A 305 -11.75 -13.58 -1.86
CA THR A 305 -10.35 -13.16 -2.04
C THR A 305 -10.29 -11.67 -2.32
N PHE A 306 -9.56 -10.94 -1.48
CA PHE A 306 -9.23 -9.54 -1.66
C PHE A 306 -7.81 -9.40 -2.22
N LEU A 307 -7.64 -8.60 -3.27
CA LEU A 307 -6.34 -8.01 -3.58
C LEU A 307 -6.24 -6.67 -2.86
N ARG A 308 -5.35 -6.54 -1.86
CA ARG A 308 -4.96 -5.24 -1.33
C ARG A 308 -3.84 -4.69 -2.20
N THR A 309 -4.13 -3.62 -2.92
CA THR A 309 -3.23 -3.12 -3.96
C THR A 309 -1.94 -2.53 -3.38
N PHE A 310 -0.84 -2.67 -4.11
CA PHE A 310 0.49 -2.12 -3.79
C PHE A 310 0.43 -0.75 -3.08
N ALA A 311 1.07 -0.66 -1.91
CA ALA A 311 1.17 0.58 -1.15
C ALA A 311 2.51 1.26 -1.49
N PRO A 312 2.54 2.47 -2.05
CA PRO A 312 3.78 3.12 -2.46
C PRO A 312 4.71 3.46 -1.29
N SER A 313 6.02 3.44 -1.57
CA SER A 313 7.07 3.96 -0.67
C SER A 313 7.35 5.43 -0.95
N HIS A 314 7.55 6.26 0.08
CA HIS A 314 7.71 7.72 -0.08
C HIS A 314 9.15 8.22 0.13
N PHE A 315 10.14 7.55 -0.45
CA PHE A 315 11.53 8.02 -0.41
C PHE A 315 11.72 9.32 -1.21
N GLU A 316 12.24 10.35 -0.55
CA GLU A 316 12.67 11.61 -1.15
C GLU A 316 14.20 11.75 -1.05
N ASN A 317 14.80 12.49 -2.01
CA ASN A 317 16.23 12.84 -2.04
C ASN A 317 17.23 11.67 -2.13
N GLY A 318 16.75 10.44 -2.34
CA GLY A 318 17.59 9.25 -2.57
C GLY A 318 16.76 7.98 -2.60
N GLU A 319 17.38 6.86 -2.95
CA GLU A 319 16.81 5.52 -2.72
C GLU A 319 17.06 5.07 -1.27
N TRP A 320 16.39 3.99 -0.85
CA TRP A 320 16.51 3.40 0.49
C TRP A 320 17.96 3.15 0.96
N ASN A 321 18.85 2.76 0.04
CA ASN A 321 20.27 2.51 0.29
C ASN A 321 21.20 3.68 -0.12
N LYS A 322 20.66 4.78 -0.62
CA LYS A 322 21.40 5.97 -1.11
C LYS A 322 21.08 7.24 -0.30
N GLY A 323 20.61 7.07 0.93
CA GLY A 323 20.33 8.18 1.86
C GLY A 323 18.97 8.86 1.66
N GLY A 324 18.03 8.22 0.97
CA GLY A 324 16.65 8.71 0.88
C GLY A 324 15.91 8.67 2.22
N ASP A 325 14.95 9.57 2.41
CA ASP A 325 14.15 9.69 3.63
C ASP A 325 12.72 10.21 3.31
N CYS A 326 11.78 10.05 4.24
CA CYS A 326 10.36 10.40 4.13
C CYS A 326 10.00 11.41 5.23
N VAL A 327 10.54 12.63 5.11
CA VAL A 327 10.51 13.65 6.19
C VAL A 327 9.21 14.48 6.24
N ARG A 328 8.23 14.17 5.38
CA ARG A 328 6.93 14.88 5.37
C ARG A 328 6.13 14.59 6.64
N ARG A 329 5.34 15.57 7.07
CA ARG A 329 4.51 15.49 8.29
C ARG A 329 3.03 15.80 8.04
N LYS A 330 2.63 15.85 6.77
CA LYS A 330 1.24 16.05 6.32
C LYS A 330 0.97 15.20 5.09
N PRO A 331 -0.29 14.75 4.90
CA PRO A 331 -0.74 14.16 3.65
C PRO A 331 -0.53 15.10 2.46
N PHE A 332 -0.45 14.53 1.26
CA PHE A 332 -0.76 15.26 0.03
C PHE A 332 -2.26 15.41 -0.14
N LYS A 333 -2.70 16.48 -0.79
CA LYS A 333 -4.02 16.55 -1.43
C LYS A 333 -4.03 15.79 -2.75
N SER A 334 -5.21 15.39 -3.23
CA SER A 334 -5.36 14.67 -4.51
C SER A 334 -4.75 15.38 -5.74
N ASN A 335 -4.55 16.70 -5.68
CA ASN A 335 -3.97 17.50 -6.76
C ASN A 335 -2.46 17.82 -6.60
N GLU A 336 -1.82 17.39 -5.50
CA GLU A 336 -0.40 17.67 -5.23
C GLU A 336 0.53 16.55 -5.72
N THR A 337 0.00 15.35 -5.98
CA THR A 337 0.74 14.20 -6.50
C THR A 337 -0.16 13.34 -7.40
N ARG A 338 0.43 12.41 -8.16
CA ARG A 338 -0.30 11.43 -8.98
C ARG A 338 0.49 10.13 -9.12
N LEU A 339 -0.22 9.00 -9.16
CA LEU A 339 0.40 7.69 -9.36
C LEU A 339 1.11 7.66 -10.71
N SER A 340 2.40 7.34 -10.70
CA SER A 340 3.26 7.41 -11.88
C SER A 340 4.50 6.53 -11.74
N GLY A 341 5.24 6.34 -12.84
CA GLY A 341 6.47 5.54 -12.85
C GLY A 341 6.25 4.12 -12.33
N THR A 342 7.18 3.67 -11.49
CA THR A 342 7.20 2.30 -10.94
C THR A 342 5.92 1.92 -10.21
N ASP A 343 5.38 2.81 -9.37
CA ASP A 343 4.17 2.51 -8.57
C ASP A 343 2.95 2.30 -9.48
N LEU A 344 2.89 3.01 -10.61
CA LEU A 344 1.84 2.84 -11.62
C LEU A 344 1.98 1.51 -12.37
N GLU A 345 3.21 1.12 -12.75
CA GLU A 345 3.46 -0.16 -13.43
C GLU A 345 3.14 -1.37 -12.54
N LEU A 346 3.56 -1.33 -11.27
CA LEU A 346 3.18 -2.34 -10.28
C LEU A 346 1.65 -2.36 -10.11
N TYR A 347 1.02 -1.19 -9.93
CA TYR A 347 -0.43 -1.09 -9.82
C TYR A 347 -1.18 -1.68 -11.03
N MET A 348 -0.75 -1.36 -12.25
CA MET A 348 -1.34 -1.88 -13.47
C MET A 348 -1.08 -3.37 -13.67
N ALA A 349 0.06 -3.91 -13.21
CA ALA A 349 0.37 -5.33 -13.29
C ALA A 349 -0.56 -6.16 -12.40
N GLN A 350 -0.62 -5.88 -11.09
CA GLN A 350 -1.48 -6.63 -10.16
C GLN A 350 -2.98 -6.54 -10.55
N VAL A 351 -3.44 -5.36 -11.00
CA VAL A 351 -4.87 -5.15 -11.36
C VAL A 351 -5.24 -5.85 -12.68
N ARG A 352 -4.30 -5.98 -13.63
CA ARG A 352 -4.54 -6.77 -14.86
C ARG A 352 -4.73 -8.25 -14.52
N GLU A 353 -3.83 -8.83 -13.75
CA GLU A 353 -3.90 -10.26 -13.38
C GLU A 353 -5.10 -10.54 -12.46
N PHE A 354 -5.43 -9.62 -11.56
CA PHE A 354 -6.65 -9.69 -10.74
C PHE A 354 -7.92 -9.73 -11.60
N LYS A 355 -8.05 -8.89 -12.63
CA LYS A 355 -9.24 -8.89 -13.51
C LYS A 355 -9.40 -10.19 -14.30
N VAL A 356 -8.29 -10.83 -14.69
CA VAL A 356 -8.32 -12.17 -15.29
C VAL A 356 -8.79 -13.19 -14.25
N ALA A 357 -8.19 -13.18 -13.06
CA ALA A 357 -8.53 -14.09 -11.96
C ALA A 357 -9.99 -13.98 -11.51
N GLU A 358 -10.53 -12.76 -11.41
CA GLU A 358 -11.93 -12.48 -11.08
C GLU A 358 -12.88 -13.07 -12.14
N SER A 359 -12.59 -12.86 -13.42
CA SER A 359 -13.37 -13.39 -14.55
C SER A 359 -13.35 -14.92 -14.61
N GLU A 360 -12.23 -15.55 -14.26
CA GLU A 360 -12.11 -17.01 -14.13
C GLU A 360 -12.79 -17.55 -12.88
N GLY A 361 -12.61 -16.87 -11.74
CA GLY A 361 -13.17 -17.24 -10.45
C GLY A 361 -14.69 -17.18 -10.42
N LEU A 362 -15.28 -16.16 -11.04
CA LEU A 362 -16.73 -16.01 -11.19
C LEU A 362 -17.37 -17.23 -11.87
N LYS A 363 -16.74 -17.79 -12.91
CA LYS A 363 -17.20 -19.01 -13.61
C LYS A 363 -17.17 -20.26 -12.72
N ARG A 364 -16.45 -20.19 -11.59
CA ARG A 364 -16.26 -21.27 -10.60
C ARG A 364 -17.00 -20.99 -9.29
N GLY A 365 -17.75 -19.88 -9.19
CA GLY A 365 -18.46 -19.47 -7.99
C GLY A 365 -17.58 -18.81 -6.91
N LEU A 366 -16.33 -18.46 -7.21
CA LEU A 366 -15.44 -17.74 -6.30
C LEU A 366 -15.70 -16.22 -6.36
N LYS A 367 -15.58 -15.55 -5.21
CA LYS A 367 -15.66 -14.08 -5.11
C LYS A 367 -14.26 -13.49 -5.05
N PHE A 368 -13.95 -12.57 -5.97
CA PHE A 368 -12.77 -11.71 -5.91
C PHE A 368 -13.20 -10.26 -5.67
N ARG A 369 -12.43 -9.50 -4.89
CA ARG A 369 -12.68 -8.07 -4.60
C ARG A 369 -11.37 -7.28 -4.60
N LEU A 370 -11.43 -6.05 -5.11
CA LEU A 370 -10.27 -5.15 -5.12
C LEU A 370 -10.36 -4.21 -3.92
N LEU A 371 -9.40 -4.32 -3.00
CA LEU A 371 -9.16 -3.37 -1.92
C LEU A 371 -8.14 -2.35 -2.45
N ASP A 372 -8.63 -1.38 -3.22
CA ASP A 372 -7.81 -0.43 -4.00
C ASP A 372 -7.26 0.70 -3.11
N THR A 373 -6.21 0.39 -2.36
CA THR A 373 -5.56 1.30 -1.41
C THR A 373 -4.45 2.15 -2.03
N THR A 374 -4.05 1.93 -3.28
CA THR A 374 -2.79 2.50 -3.83
C THR A 374 -2.81 4.02 -3.87
N ASN A 375 -3.86 4.62 -4.46
CA ASN A 375 -3.96 6.08 -4.56
C ASN A 375 -4.18 6.74 -3.19
N ILE A 376 -4.93 6.10 -2.30
CA ILE A 376 -5.16 6.59 -0.93
C ILE A 376 -3.84 6.69 -0.16
N MET A 377 -2.96 5.69 -0.29
CA MET A 377 -1.70 5.63 0.44
C MET A 377 -0.58 6.45 -0.21
N LEU A 378 -0.63 6.66 -1.53
CA LEU A 378 0.20 7.66 -2.21
C LEU A 378 0.05 9.08 -1.61
N LEU A 379 -1.12 9.37 -1.04
CA LEU A 379 -1.37 10.65 -0.37
C LEU A 379 -0.80 10.71 1.05
N ARG A 380 -0.14 9.67 1.58
CA ARG A 380 0.28 9.56 2.99
C ARG A 380 1.80 9.46 3.22
N PRO A 381 2.63 10.34 2.64
CA PRO A 381 4.08 10.32 2.88
C PRO A 381 4.45 10.59 4.36
N ASP A 382 3.51 11.13 5.14
CA ASP A 382 3.63 11.39 6.58
C ASP A 382 3.50 10.14 7.46
N GLY A 383 3.06 9.02 6.90
CA GLY A 383 2.69 7.81 7.63
C GLY A 383 3.83 6.86 8.02
N HIS A 384 5.03 7.09 7.49
CA HIS A 384 6.14 6.15 7.59
C HIS A 384 6.98 6.33 8.87
N PRO A 385 7.66 5.27 9.35
CA PRO A 385 8.59 5.39 10.48
C PRO A 385 9.78 6.32 10.22
N SER A 386 10.30 6.41 8.98
CA SER A 386 11.52 7.15 8.66
C SER A 386 12.66 6.68 9.56
N GLN A 387 13.13 7.52 10.50
CA GLN A 387 14.17 7.23 11.48
C GLN A 387 13.65 6.66 12.81
N TYR A 388 12.33 6.70 13.02
CA TYR A 388 11.69 6.36 14.29
C TYR A 388 11.33 4.87 14.38
N GLY A 389 12.04 4.00 13.65
CA GLY A 389 11.94 2.54 13.73
C GLY A 389 13.03 1.88 14.60
N HIS A 390 13.90 2.67 15.24
CA HIS A 390 14.97 2.18 16.11
C HIS A 390 15.39 3.28 17.11
N LEU A 391 16.18 2.91 18.13
CA LEU A 391 16.77 3.87 19.06
C LEU A 391 17.59 4.96 18.32
N PRO A 392 17.59 6.23 18.77
CA PRO A 392 18.35 7.31 18.14
C PRO A 392 19.86 7.05 18.04
N GLU A 393 20.43 6.28 18.99
CA GLU A 393 21.84 5.92 19.05
C GLU A 393 22.20 4.73 18.15
N ALA A 394 21.21 4.11 17.48
CA ALA A 394 21.47 3.02 16.54
C ALA A 394 22.22 3.55 15.31
N ASN A 395 23.32 2.88 14.96
CA ASN A 395 24.24 3.38 13.94
C ASN A 395 23.54 3.49 12.57
N THR A 396 23.54 4.70 11.99
CA THR A 396 22.94 5.02 10.68
C THR A 396 23.62 4.29 9.52
N THR A 397 24.81 3.73 9.71
CA THR A 397 25.45 2.84 8.72
C THR A 397 24.80 1.45 8.65
N THR A 398 24.05 1.04 9.68
CA THR A 398 23.34 -0.24 9.75
C THR A 398 21.82 -0.14 9.60
N TRP A 399 21.24 1.06 9.80
CA TRP A 399 19.80 1.28 9.75
C TRP A 399 19.45 2.33 8.71
N HIS A 400 18.80 1.89 7.64
CA HIS A 400 18.22 2.75 6.62
C HIS A 400 16.90 3.35 7.10
N ARG A 401 16.50 4.47 6.49
CA ARG A 401 15.19 5.08 6.73
C ARG A 401 14.09 4.16 6.22
N ASP A 402 13.09 3.90 7.05
CA ASP A 402 11.95 3.09 6.66
C ASP A 402 10.85 3.97 6.07
N CYS A 403 10.79 4.00 4.74
CA CYS A 403 9.74 4.66 3.98
C CYS A 403 8.87 3.66 3.22
N VAL A 404 8.78 2.42 3.73
CA VAL A 404 8.06 1.29 3.15
C VAL A 404 6.94 0.82 4.08
N HIS A 405 7.27 0.59 5.35
CA HIS A 405 6.28 0.22 6.38
C HIS A 405 5.58 1.46 6.93
N TRP A 406 4.54 1.22 7.71
CA TRP A 406 3.65 2.25 8.23
C TRP A 406 3.69 2.25 9.76
N CYS A 407 3.70 3.44 10.34
CA CYS A 407 3.56 3.60 11.79
C CYS A 407 2.25 2.96 12.27
N LEU A 408 2.29 2.33 13.44
CA LEU A 408 1.11 1.83 14.15
C LEU A 408 1.00 2.50 15.53
N PRO A 409 -0.17 3.07 15.89
CA PRO A 409 -1.31 3.41 15.00
C PRO A 409 -0.92 4.40 13.89
N GLY A 410 -1.72 4.50 12.82
CA GLY A 410 -1.36 5.31 11.65
C GLY A 410 -2.26 5.10 10.42
N PRO A 411 -1.84 5.57 9.22
CA PRO A 411 -2.70 5.58 8.02
C PRO A 411 -3.19 4.21 7.57
N ILE A 412 -2.44 3.16 7.90
CA ILE A 412 -2.73 1.76 7.55
C ILE A 412 -4.00 1.24 8.27
N ASP A 413 -4.42 1.89 9.36
CA ASP A 413 -5.67 1.59 10.07
C ASP A 413 -6.89 1.75 9.14
N THR A 414 -6.83 2.67 8.19
CA THR A 414 -7.89 2.87 7.20
C THR A 414 -8.01 1.74 6.17
N TRP A 415 -7.02 0.85 6.02
CA TRP A 415 -7.23 -0.39 5.25
C TRP A 415 -8.24 -1.31 5.92
N ASN A 416 -8.36 -1.23 7.25
CA ASN A 416 -9.33 -1.99 8.02
C ASN A 416 -10.71 -1.29 8.02
N ASP A 417 -10.78 0.06 7.98
CA ASP A 417 -12.04 0.79 7.67
C ASP A 417 -12.67 0.27 6.36
N PHE A 418 -11.89 0.18 5.29
CA PHE A 418 -12.34 -0.36 3.99
C PHE A 418 -12.72 -1.83 4.08
N LEU A 419 -11.90 -2.66 4.72
CA LEU A 419 -12.17 -4.10 4.88
C LEU A 419 -13.51 -4.32 5.59
N LEU A 420 -13.82 -3.54 6.64
CA LEU A 420 -15.09 -3.60 7.35
C LEU A 420 -16.29 -3.25 6.44
N GLU A 421 -16.24 -2.14 5.70
CA GLU A 421 -17.34 -1.75 4.78
C GLU A 421 -17.51 -2.78 3.66
N MET A 422 -16.41 -3.31 3.10
CA MET A 422 -16.47 -4.36 2.07
C MET A 422 -17.06 -5.67 2.60
N LEU A 423 -16.66 -6.13 3.78
CA LEU A 423 -17.23 -7.33 4.41
C LEU A 423 -18.72 -7.13 4.74
N ASN A 424 -19.09 -5.94 5.21
CA ASN A 424 -20.48 -5.55 5.49
C ASN A 424 -21.38 -5.46 4.23
N ILE A 425 -20.80 -5.39 3.03
CA ILE A 425 -21.52 -5.44 1.75
C ILE A 425 -21.66 -6.89 1.23
N GLU A 426 -20.73 -7.78 1.60
CA GLU A 426 -20.61 -9.12 1.01
C GLU A 426 -21.17 -10.28 1.83
N LEU A 427 -21.43 -10.05 3.12
CA LEU A 427 -21.83 -11.02 4.14
C LEU A 427 -23.23 -10.73 4.70
#